data_AF-A0A6B2VCD2-F1
#
_entry.id   AF-A0A6B2VCD2-F1
#
_cell.length_a   1.000
_cell.length_b   1.000
_cell.length_c   1.000
_cell.angle_alpha   90.00
_cell.angle_beta   90.00
_cell.angle_gamma   90.00
#
_symmetry.space_group_name_H-M   'P 1'
#
loop_
_entity.id
_entity.type
_entity.pdbx_description
1 polymer ?
#
loop_
_entity_poly.entity_id
_entity_poly.type
_entity_poly.pdbx_seq_one_letter_code
_entity_poly.pdbx_strand_id
1 'polypeptide(L)' 'PALLDAALHAGAFLGEREPDDEGLLLPFAWSGVSLHASGASTLRIRLKSTGAQSLALELADGEGVPVASVESLVLRAVA' A
#
# COMPACT_ATOMS: atom_id res chain seq x y z
N PRO A 1 9.28 -7.96 -5.74
CA PRO A 1 7.81 -8.01 -5.90
C PRO A 1 7.07 -8.45 -4.62
N ALA A 2 7.32 -9.65 -4.11
CA ALA A 2 6.61 -10.22 -2.94
C ALA A 2 6.73 -9.37 -1.66
N LEU A 3 7.87 -8.70 -1.43
CA LEU A 3 8.07 -7.87 -0.25
C LEU A 3 7.12 -6.66 -0.19
N LEU A 4 6.87 -6.02 -1.34
CA LEU A 4 5.90 -4.92 -1.43
C LEU A 4 4.47 -5.46 -1.28
N ASP A 5 4.16 -6.56 -1.96
CA ASP A 5 2.84 -7.21 -1.90
C ASP A 5 2.44 -7.60 -0.47
N ALA A 6 3.35 -8.24 0.27
CA ALA A 6 3.14 -8.56 1.68
C ALA A 6 2.87 -7.33 2.56
N ALA A 7 3.48 -6.18 2.23
CA ALA A 7 3.23 -4.94 2.94
C ALA A 7 1.82 -4.38 2.66
N LEU A 8 1.25 -4.63 1.48
CA LEU A 8 -0.11 -4.22 1.13
C LEU A 8 -1.18 -5.00 1.88
N HIS A 9 -0.89 -6.21 2.37
CA HIS A 9 -1.82 -6.98 3.22
C HIS A 9 -2.24 -6.21 4.47
N ALA A 10 -1.38 -5.32 5.00
CA ALA A 10 -1.73 -4.46 6.13
C ALA A 10 -2.84 -3.44 5.82
N GLY A 11 -3.08 -3.13 4.53
CA GLY A 11 -4.16 -2.25 4.10
C GLY A 11 -5.55 -2.76 4.44
N ALA A 12 -5.72 -4.08 4.61
CA ALA A 12 -6.99 -4.70 5.02
C ALA A 12 -7.48 -4.23 6.41
N PHE A 13 -6.61 -3.60 7.21
CA PHE A 13 -6.93 -3.10 8.54
C PHE A 13 -7.21 -1.59 8.60
N LEU A 14 -7.13 -0.86 7.48
CA LEU A 14 -7.24 0.61 7.45
C LEU A 14 -8.64 1.17 7.14
N GLY A 15 -9.61 0.32 6.81
CA GLY A 15 -10.94 0.75 6.36
C GLY A 15 -12.07 0.34 7.32
N GLU A 16 -13.03 1.26 7.49
CA GLU A 16 -14.40 0.91 7.86
C GLU A 16 -15.03 0.29 6.62
N ARG A 17 -15.09 -1.03 6.59
CA ARG A 17 -15.71 -1.77 5.49
C ARG A 17 -17.21 -1.55 5.61
N GLU A 18 -17.82 -0.87 4.65
CA GLU A 18 -19.28 -0.84 4.57
C GLU A 18 -19.79 -2.29 4.50
N PRO A 19 -20.83 -2.65 5.23
CA PRO A 19 -21.27 -4.04 5.38
C PRO A 19 -21.64 -4.71 4.04
N ASP A 20 -21.95 -3.93 2.99
CA ASP A 20 -22.25 -4.41 1.64
C ASP A 20 -21.01 -4.47 0.70
N ASP A 21 -19.81 -4.08 1.16
CA ASP A 21 -18.57 -4.10 0.36
C ASP A 21 -17.90 -5.49 0.46
N GLU A 22 -18.58 -6.50 -0.11
CA GLU A 22 -18.20 -7.92 -0.07
C GLU A 22 -16.99 -8.26 -0.97
N GLY A 23 -16.59 -7.35 -1.86
CA GLY A 23 -15.53 -7.59 -2.86
C GLY A 23 -14.11 -7.65 -2.28
N LEU A 24 -13.26 -8.52 -2.84
CA LEU A 24 -11.82 -8.49 -2.59
C LEU A 24 -11.23 -7.26 -3.30
N LEU A 25 -10.78 -6.28 -2.52
CA LEU A 25 -10.09 -5.09 -3.04
C LEU A 25 -8.64 -5.43 -3.41
N LEU A 26 -8.27 -5.15 -4.66
CA LEU A 26 -6.92 -5.34 -5.19
C LEU A 26 -6.33 -4.01 -5.69
N PRO A 27 -5.00 -3.85 -5.66
CA PRO A 27 -4.29 -2.77 -6.34
C PRO A 27 -4.73 -2.62 -7.80
N PHE A 28 -5.22 -1.44 -8.18
CA PHE A 28 -5.69 -1.14 -9.53
C PHE A 28 -4.84 -0.08 -10.24
N ALA A 29 -4.56 1.05 -9.58
CA ALA A 29 -3.79 2.14 -10.17
C ALA A 29 -2.83 2.78 -9.17
N TRP A 30 -1.64 3.16 -9.64
CA TRP A 30 -0.57 3.76 -8.86
C TRP A 30 -0.23 5.14 -9.43
N SER A 31 -0.13 6.15 -8.56
CA SER A 31 0.22 7.53 -8.91
C SER A 31 1.27 8.08 -7.96
N GLY A 32 2.17 8.92 -8.48
CA GLY A 32 3.23 9.55 -7.69
C GLY A 32 4.22 8.54 -7.07
N VAL A 33 4.55 7.47 -7.79
CA VAL A 33 5.51 6.46 -7.34
C VAL A 33 6.93 6.99 -7.47
N SER A 34 7.71 6.94 -6.39
CA SER A 34 9.15 7.22 -6.39
C SER A 34 9.91 6.10 -5.70
N LEU A 35 11.01 5.65 -6.31
CA LEU A 35 11.93 4.67 -5.73
C LEU A 35 13.21 5.42 -5.31
N HIS A 36 13.56 5.32 -4.03
CA HIS A 36 14.70 6.01 -3.41
C HIS A 36 15.90 5.08 -3.26
N ALA A 37 15.66 3.80 -2.99
CA ALA A 37 16.69 2.78 -2.83
C ALA A 37 16.22 1.41 -3.37
N SER A 38 17.15 0.49 -3.61
CA SER A 38 16.87 -0.88 -4.06
C SER A 38 17.64 -1.90 -3.22
N GLY A 39 17.24 -3.17 -3.29
CA GLY A 39 17.93 -4.26 -2.58
C GLY A 39 17.53 -4.45 -1.12
N ALA A 40 16.55 -3.69 -0.60
CA ALA A 40 15.99 -3.91 0.73
C ALA A 40 15.40 -5.33 0.84
N SER A 41 15.83 -6.08 1.87
CA SER A 41 15.31 -7.41 2.19
C SER A 41 14.17 -7.38 3.22
N THR A 42 14.00 -6.24 3.90
CA THR A 42 12.97 -5.99 4.92
C THR A 42 12.44 -4.57 4.72
N LEU A 43 11.14 -4.37 4.95
CA LEU A 43 10.50 -3.05 4.90
C LEU A 43 9.81 -2.71 6.22
N ARG A 44 9.88 -1.43 6.58
CA ARG A 44 8.95 -0.75 7.47
C ARG A 44 8.02 0.09 6.60
N ILE A 45 6.71 -0.08 6.77
CA ILE A 45 5.72 0.61 5.97
C ILE A 45 4.83 1.50 6.83
N ARG A 46 4.52 2.68 6.32
CA ARG A 46 3.42 3.50 6.79
C ARG A 46 2.35 3.53 5.71
N LEU A 47 1.18 3.03 6.04
CA LEU A 47 0.00 3.10 5.20
C LEU A 47 -0.97 4.15 5.77
N LYS A 48 -1.51 4.99 4.91
CA LYS A 48 -2.52 5.98 5.28
C LYS A 48 -3.71 5.87 4.33
N SER A 49 -4.92 5.69 4.87
CA SER A 49 -6.14 5.81 4.07
C SER A 49 -6.30 7.27 3.60
N THR A 50 -6.54 7.43 2.30
CA THR A 50 -6.82 8.72 1.65
C THR A 50 -8.23 8.78 1.05
N GLY A 51 -9.02 7.73 1.25
CA GLY A 51 -10.41 7.58 0.81
C GLY A 51 -10.86 6.13 0.96
N ALA A 52 -12.14 5.83 0.68
CA ALA A 52 -12.72 4.49 0.90
C ALA A 52 -11.94 3.35 0.21
N GLN A 53 -11.36 3.62 -0.96
CA GLN A 53 -10.60 2.65 -1.75
C GLN A 53 -9.26 3.24 -2.23
N SER A 54 -8.62 4.08 -1.41
CA SER A 54 -7.36 4.75 -1.76
C SER A 54 -6.39 4.82 -0.58
N LEU A 55 -5.12 4.53 -0.84
CA LEU A 55 -4.04 4.53 0.15
C LEU A 55 -2.87 5.42 -0.30
N ALA A 56 -2.16 6.02 0.65
CA ALA A 56 -0.81 6.56 0.47
C ALA A 56 0.22 5.72 1.22
N LEU A 57 1.43 5.59 0.67
CA LEU A 57 2.47 4.69 1.19
C LEU A 57 3.81 5.43 1.37
N GLU A 58 4.44 5.22 2.53
CA GLU A 58 5.85 5.53 2.77
C GLU A 58 6.57 4.25 3.19
N LEU A 59 7.68 3.94 2.52
CA LEU A 59 8.45 2.72 2.73
C LEU A 59 9.88 3.08 3.16
N ALA A 60 10.36 2.42 4.20
CA ALA A 60 11.74 2.47 4.65
C ALA A 60 12.29 1.04 4.85
N ASP A 61 13.60 0.89 4.92
CA ASP A 61 14.23 -0.38 5.30
C ASP A 61 14.22 -0.60 6.82
N GLY A 62 14.91 -1.65 7.30
CA GLY A 62 15.01 -1.97 8.73
C GLY A 62 15.68 -0.88 9.56
N GLU A 63 16.59 -0.11 8.95
CA GLU A 63 17.33 0.99 9.58
C GLU A 63 16.58 2.33 9.48
N GLY A 64 15.45 2.36 8.76
CA GLY A 64 14.64 3.57 8.57
C GLY A 64 15.07 4.42 7.38
N VAL A 65 15.94 3.93 6.50
CA VAL A 65 16.32 4.63 5.27
C VAL A 65 15.17 4.54 4.26
N PRO A 66 14.75 5.65 3.62
CA PRO A 66 13.68 5.62 2.64
C PRO A 66 13.97 4.68 1.46
N VAL A 67 13.00 3.83 1.14
CA VAL A 67 13.05 2.89 0.00
C VAL A 67 12.16 3.34 -1.13
N ALA A 68 10.91 3.70 -0.84
CA ALA A 68 9.95 4.16 -1.84
C ALA A 68 8.85 5.02 -1.22
N SER A 69 8.15 5.79 -2.04
CA SER A 69 6.93 6.51 -1.68
C SER A 69 5.90 6.40 -2.80
N VAL A 70 4.62 6.38 -2.43
CA VAL A 70 3.49 6.36 -3.36
C VAL A 70 2.45 7.35 -2.86
N GLU A 71 2.16 8.35 -3.70
CA GLU A 71 1.16 9.37 -3.37
C GLU A 71 -0.25 8.78 -3.30
N SER A 72 -0.61 7.94 -4.27
CA SER A 72 -1.92 7.29 -4.30
C SER A 72 -1.85 5.88 -4.91
N LEU A 73 -2.44 4.93 -4.19
CA LEU A 73 -2.75 3.58 -4.62
C LEU A 73 -4.28 3.42 -4.58
N VAL A 74 -4.90 3.35 -5.75
CA VAL A 74 -6.34 3.07 -5.89
C VAL A 74 -6.55 1.56 -5.86
N LEU A 75 -7.50 1.14 -5.03
CA LEU A 75 -7.98 -0.23 -4.94
C LEU A 75 -9.31 -0.38 -5.67
N ARG A 76 -9.59 -1.56 -6.23
CA ARG A 76 -10.90 -1.90 -6.80
C ARG A 76 -11.30 -3.32 -6.44
N ALA A 77 -12.59 -3.55 -6.29
CA ALA A 77 -13.15 -4.89 -6.17
C ALA A 77 -12.92 -5.67 -7.47
N VAL A 78 -12.56 -6.94 -7.34
CA VAL A 78 -12.59 -7.89 -8.44
C VAL A 78 -13.91 -8.67 -8.43
N ALA A 79 -14.45 -8.94 -9.62
CA ALA A 79 -15.69 -9.70 -9.83
C ALA A 79 -15.38 -11.19 -10.11
#